data_AF-A0A959HY48-F1
#
_entry.id   AF-A0A959HY48-F1
#
_cell.length_a   1.000
_cell.length_b   1.000
_cell.length_c   1.000
_cell.angle_alpha   90.00
_cell.angle_beta   90.00
_cell.angle_gamma   90.00
#
_symmetry.space_group_name_H-M   'P 1'
#
loop_
_entity.id
_entity.type
_entity.pdbx_description
1 polymer ?
#
loop_
_entity_poly.entity_id
_entity_poly.type
_entity_poly.pdbx_seq_one_letter_code
_entity_poly.pdbx_strand_id
1 'polypeptide(L)'
;MNSPLPTLGNLYNTYGPMLYGIALEISPAPKEAEEILIRTFHKIHEQNLLQARPALCATLIKLVIQTAHEQLNPGQLKNNFRLKPFESTPLIHKLLCEQISLENYGEENKLTRAEVAKRIREEFILLRNLKKRDMAYLFQ
;
A
#
# COMPACT_ATOMS: atom_id res chain seq x y z
N MET A 1 -19.31 -1.81 20.68
CA MET A 1 -18.06 -2.34 21.29
C MET A 1 -16.90 -1.63 20.62
N ASN A 2 -16.21 -0.74 21.35
CA ASN A 2 -15.02 -0.08 20.81
C ASN A 2 -13.85 -1.06 20.94
N SER A 3 -13.41 -1.65 19.83
CA SER A 3 -12.16 -2.40 19.80
C SER A 3 -11.03 -1.47 20.26
N PRO A 4 -10.11 -1.94 21.12
CA PRO A 4 -8.98 -1.13 21.54
C PRO A 4 -8.18 -0.69 20.30
N LEU A 5 -7.78 0.59 20.26
CA LEU A 5 -6.93 1.09 19.19
C LEU A 5 -5.65 0.23 19.11
N PRO A 6 -5.21 -0.18 17.91
CA PRO A 6 -4.02 -1.01 17.78
C PRO A 6 -2.80 -0.23 18.28
N THR A 7 -1.99 -0.86 19.13
CA THR A 7 -0.68 -0.31 19.51
C THR A 7 0.27 -0.34 18.32
N LEU A 8 1.34 0.46 18.37
CA LEU A 8 2.38 0.46 17.32
C LEU A 8 3.00 -0.95 17.16
N GLY A 9 3.23 -1.66 18.27
CA GLY A 9 3.72 -3.04 18.26
C GLY A 9 2.73 -4.01 17.59
N ASN A 10 1.44 -3.87 17.85
CA ASN A 10 0.41 -4.67 17.18
C ASN A 10 0.37 -4.41 15.67
N LEU A 11 0.51 -3.15 15.25
CA LEU A 11 0.62 -2.81 13.83
C LEU A 11 1.86 -3.40 13.19
N TYR A 12 3.01 -3.30 13.85
CA TYR A 12 4.26 -3.86 13.34
C TYR A 12 4.16 -5.37 13.17
N ASN A 13 3.65 -6.08 14.17
CA ASN A 13 3.49 -7.53 14.11
C ASN A 13 2.49 -7.96 13.02
N THR A 14 1.44 -7.17 12.79
CA THR A 14 0.38 -7.50 11.82
C THR A 14 0.78 -7.16 10.38
N TYR A 15 1.36 -5.99 10.16
CA TYR A 15 1.61 -5.45 8.81
C TYR A 15 3.09 -5.38 8.43
N GLY A 16 4.00 -5.41 9.40
CA GLY A 16 5.44 -5.25 9.21
C GLY A 16 6.01 -6.16 8.12
N PRO A 17 5.77 -7.48 8.13
CA PRO A 17 6.29 -8.37 7.08
C PRO A 17 5.81 -8.01 5.67
N MET A 18 4.55 -7.63 5.51
CA MET A 18 3.99 -7.21 4.22
C MET A 18 4.58 -5.88 3.77
N LEU A 19 4.65 -4.91 4.68
CA LEU A 19 5.21 -3.58 4.40
C LEU A 19 6.70 -3.65 4.08
N TYR A 20 7.44 -4.53 4.74
CA TYR A 20 8.84 -4.81 4.42
C TYR A 20 8.99 -5.44 3.03
N GLY A 21 8.14 -6.40 2.67
CA GLY A 21 8.13 -6.97 1.31
C GLY A 21 7.92 -5.91 0.24
N ILE A 22 6.99 -4.97 0.47
CA ILE A 22 6.80 -3.81 -0.42
C ILE A 22 8.06 -2.93 -0.46
N ALA A 23 8.66 -2.63 0.68
CA ALA A 23 9.89 -1.84 0.76
C ALA A 23 11.05 -2.52 0.00
N LEU A 24 11.16 -3.85 0.06
CA LEU A 24 12.17 -4.62 -0.68
C LEU A 24 11.97 -4.54 -2.20
N GLU A 25 10.72 -4.55 -2.68
CA GLU A 25 10.45 -4.44 -4.13
C GLU A 25 10.84 -3.07 -4.72
N ILE A 26 10.81 -2.01 -3.91
CA ILE A 26 11.08 -0.63 -4.37
C ILE A 26 12.49 -0.14 -4.04
N SER A 27 13.21 -0.84 -3.17
CA SER A 27 14.54 -0.43 -2.71
C SER A 27 15.64 -1.08 -3.54
N PRO A 28 16.77 -0.38 -3.75
CA PRO A 28 17.91 -0.94 -4.47
C PRO A 28 18.65 -2.04 -3.68
N ALA A 29 18.54 -2.02 -2.35
CA ALA A 29 19.11 -3.04 -1.48
C ALA A 29 18.30 -3.23 -0.18
N PRO A 30 18.51 -4.37 0.53
CA PRO A 30 17.72 -4.70 1.73
C PRO A 30 17.87 -3.70 2.88
N LYS A 31 19.06 -3.10 3.03
CA LYS A 31 19.35 -2.14 4.10
C LYS A 31 18.49 -0.88 3.96
N GLU A 32 18.31 -0.40 2.74
CA GLU A 32 17.46 0.73 2.41
C GLU A 32 15.98 0.39 2.68
N ALA A 33 15.55 -0.84 2.37
CA ALA A 33 14.19 -1.30 2.67
C ALA A 33 13.92 -1.32 4.18
N GLU A 34 14.88 -1.76 5.00
CA GLU A 34 14.78 -1.72 6.46
C GLU A 34 14.67 -0.28 6.97
N GLU A 35 15.49 0.63 6.45
CA GLU A 35 15.46 2.04 6.86
C GLU A 35 14.12 2.71 6.49
N ILE A 36 13.59 2.43 5.30
CA ILE A 36 12.26 2.90 4.87
C ILE A 36 11.18 2.40 5.83
N LEU A 37 11.23 1.13 6.22
CA LEU A 37 10.27 0.55 7.15
C LEU A 37 10.34 1.23 8.52
N ILE A 38 11.55 1.38 9.07
CA ILE A 38 11.77 2.04 10.37
C ILE A 38 11.22 3.47 10.35
N ARG A 39 11.58 4.25 9.32
CA ARG A 39 11.10 5.64 9.16
C ARG A 39 9.58 5.70 9.01
N THR A 40 8.98 4.74 8.30
CA THR A 40 7.52 4.65 8.18
C THR A 40 6.87 4.46 9.55
N PHE A 41 7.38 3.54 10.38
CA PHE A 41 6.83 3.30 11.72
C PHE A 41 7.06 4.47 12.69
N HIS A 42 8.18 5.18 12.57
CA HIS A 42 8.37 6.45 13.29
C HIS A 42 7.31 7.48 12.88
N LYS A 43 7.04 7.67 11.58
CA LYS A 43 5.97 8.58 11.13
C LYS A 43 4.58 8.18 11.64
N ILE A 44 4.26 6.88 11.67
CA ILE A 44 2.99 6.39 12.22
C ILE A 44 2.83 6.82 13.69
N HIS A 45 3.91 6.68 14.46
CA HIS A 45 3.95 7.07 15.87
C HIS A 45 3.81 8.59 16.04
N GLU A 46 4.65 9.37 15.35
CA GLU A 46 4.68 10.84 15.47
C GLU A 46 3.36 11.50 15.02
N GLN A 47 2.77 11.00 13.93
CA GLN A 47 1.55 11.58 13.35
C GLN A 47 0.26 11.02 13.98
N ASN A 48 0.36 10.17 15.01
CA ASN A 48 -0.80 9.53 15.66
C ASN A 48 -1.78 8.88 14.67
N LEU A 49 -1.25 8.25 13.61
CA LEU A 49 -2.07 7.63 12.54
C LEU A 49 -2.84 6.39 13.02
N LEU A 50 -2.67 6.00 14.29
CA LEU A 50 -3.36 4.89 14.96
C LEU A 50 -4.86 5.14 15.18
N GLN A 51 -5.33 6.40 15.05
CA GLN A 51 -6.75 6.69 15.20
C GLN A 51 -7.53 6.04 14.04
N ALA A 52 -8.55 5.24 14.39
CA ALA A 52 -9.31 4.34 13.53
C ALA A 52 -9.63 4.91 12.13
N ARG A 53 -8.72 4.67 11.17
CA ARG A 53 -8.97 4.99 9.76
C ARG A 53 -9.62 3.79 9.09
N PRO A 54 -10.76 3.96 8.39
CA PRO A 54 -11.20 2.95 7.44
C PRO A 54 -10.07 2.71 6.43
N ALA A 55 -9.80 1.44 6.08
CA ALA A 55 -8.72 1.03 5.20
C ALA A 55 -7.27 1.32 5.71
N LEU A 56 -7.00 0.98 6.97
CA LEU A 56 -5.67 1.09 7.59
C LEU A 56 -4.55 0.46 6.75
N CYS A 57 -4.76 -0.73 6.19
CA CYS A 57 -3.78 -1.39 5.31
C CYS A 57 -3.37 -0.52 4.11
N ALA A 58 -4.33 0.05 3.39
CA ALA A 58 -4.05 0.94 2.25
C ALA A 58 -3.32 2.22 2.70
N THR A 59 -3.66 2.75 3.87
CA THR A 59 -2.98 3.92 4.45
C THR A 59 -1.51 3.60 4.76
N LEU A 60 -1.24 2.44 5.34
CA LEU A 60 0.12 1.99 5.66
C LEU A 60 0.95 1.77 4.40
N ILE A 61 0.38 1.15 3.36
CA ILE A 61 1.05 0.95 2.07
C ILE A 61 1.41 2.30 1.44
N LYS A 62 0.47 3.25 1.38
CA LYS A 62 0.74 4.60 0.87
C LYS A 62 1.88 5.28 1.64
N LEU A 63 1.90 5.14 2.96
CA LEU A 63 2.91 5.76 3.79
C LEU A 63 4.31 5.15 3.58
N VAL A 64 4.41 3.82 3.37
CA VAL A 64 5.67 3.18 2.99
C VAL A 64 6.17 3.70 1.65
N ILE A 65 5.29 3.75 0.63
CA ILE A 65 5.65 4.23 -0.71
C ILE A 65 6.07 5.70 -0.66
N GLN A 66 5.35 6.52 0.11
CA GLN A 66 5.71 7.93 0.32
C GLN A 66 7.08 8.05 1.03
N THR A 67 7.34 7.23 2.03
CA THR A 67 8.62 7.27 2.77
C THR A 67 9.78 6.82 1.89
N ALA A 68 9.58 5.78 1.09
CA ALA A 68 10.55 5.35 0.09
C ALA A 68 10.83 6.45 -0.94
N HIS A 69 9.80 7.16 -1.38
CA HIS A 69 9.94 8.26 -2.32
C HIS A 69 10.80 9.39 -1.76
N GLU A 70 10.50 9.85 -0.53
CA GLU A 70 11.25 10.91 0.14
C GLU A 70 12.72 10.53 0.36
N GLN A 71 13.01 9.26 0.61
CA GLN A 71 14.37 8.78 0.90
C GLN A 71 15.18 8.49 -0.36
N LEU A 72 14.60 7.80 -1.35
CA LEU A 72 15.32 7.31 -2.52
C LEU A 72 15.38 8.33 -3.65
N ASN A 73 14.36 9.17 -3.80
CA ASN A 73 14.26 10.13 -4.90
C ASN A 73 13.85 11.52 -4.41
N PRO A 74 14.65 12.14 -3.50
CA PRO A 74 14.33 13.45 -2.97
C PRO A 74 14.27 14.48 -4.10
N GLY A 75 13.09 15.03 -4.38
CA GLY A 75 12.87 16.06 -5.39
C GLY A 75 12.15 15.61 -6.67
N GLN A 76 11.89 14.31 -6.85
CA GLN A 76 10.91 13.88 -7.86
C GLN A 76 9.50 14.09 -7.31
N LEU A 77 8.54 14.47 -8.17
CA LEU A 77 7.13 14.65 -7.78
C LEU A 77 6.28 13.42 -8.06
N LYS A 78 6.75 12.52 -8.94
CA LYS A 78 6.09 11.28 -9.33
C LYS A 78 7.14 10.21 -9.51
N ASN A 79 6.88 9.03 -8.96
CA ASN A 79 7.69 7.85 -9.19
C ASN A 79 6.83 6.70 -9.69
N ASN A 80 7.38 5.96 -10.65
CA ASN A 80 6.71 4.83 -11.31
C ASN A 80 7.11 3.51 -10.63
N PHE A 81 6.98 3.44 -9.30
CA PHE A 81 7.28 2.20 -8.57
C PHE A 81 6.39 1.08 -9.09
N ARG A 82 6.99 0.12 -9.80
CA ARG A 82 6.30 -1.07 -10.30
C ARG A 82 6.33 -2.15 -9.22
N LEU A 83 5.32 -2.13 -8.38
CA LEU A 83 5.06 -3.22 -7.44
C LEU A 83 4.43 -4.39 -8.20
N LYS A 84 5.13 -5.53 -8.22
CA LYS A 84 4.69 -6.75 -8.91
C LYS A 84 3.29 -7.19 -8.48
N PRO A 85 2.92 -7.14 -7.18
CA PRO A 85 1.57 -7.51 -6.73
C PRO A 85 0.46 -6.69 -7.39
N PHE A 86 0.75 -5.48 -7.88
CA PHE A 86 -0.26 -4.58 -8.45
C PHE A 86 -0.22 -4.48 -9.98
N GLU A 87 0.64 -5.24 -10.66
CA GLU A 87 0.73 -5.20 -12.14
C GLU A 87 -0.59 -5.57 -12.83
N SER A 88 -1.35 -6.51 -12.25
CA SER A 88 -2.65 -6.92 -12.77
C SER A 88 -3.83 -6.06 -12.26
N THR A 89 -3.56 -5.03 -11.45
CA THR A 89 -4.58 -4.18 -10.83
C THR A 89 -4.24 -2.70 -11.03
N PRO A 90 -4.49 -2.17 -12.24
CA PRO A 90 -4.03 -0.84 -12.63
C PRO A 90 -4.67 0.29 -11.80
N LEU A 91 -5.94 0.16 -11.38
CA LEU A 91 -6.56 1.17 -10.52
C LEU A 91 -5.95 1.16 -9.13
N ILE A 92 -5.78 -0.02 -8.51
CA ILE A 92 -5.12 -0.13 -7.20
C ILE A 92 -3.67 0.38 -7.25
N HIS A 93 -2.94 0.07 -8.32
CA HIS A 93 -1.61 0.61 -8.56
C HIS A 93 -1.63 2.14 -8.55
N LYS A 94 -2.49 2.76 -9.35
CA LYS A 94 -2.61 4.22 -9.41
C LYS A 94 -2.97 4.84 -8.05
N LEU A 95 -3.86 4.21 -7.30
CA LEU A 95 -4.30 4.73 -6.00
C LEU A 95 -3.23 4.60 -4.91
N LEU A 96 -2.43 3.54 -4.92
CA LEU A 96 -1.45 3.25 -3.86
C LEU A 96 -0.04 3.74 -4.22
N CYS A 97 0.40 3.51 -5.45
CA CYS A 97 1.75 3.85 -5.92
C CYS A 97 1.83 5.29 -6.43
N GLU A 98 0.94 5.66 -7.35
CA GLU A 98 0.89 7.01 -7.93
C GLU A 98 0.14 8.01 -7.05
N GLN A 99 -0.57 7.50 -6.03
CA GLN A 99 -1.34 8.26 -5.04
C GLN A 99 -2.37 9.23 -5.63
N ILE A 100 -2.95 8.90 -6.79
CA ILE A 100 -4.06 9.69 -7.35
C ILE A 100 -5.30 9.61 -6.46
N SER A 101 -6.16 10.63 -6.51
CA SER A 101 -7.46 10.60 -5.85
C SER A 101 -8.47 9.78 -6.65
N LEU A 102 -9.52 9.31 -5.98
CA LEU A 102 -10.62 8.59 -6.63
C LEU A 102 -11.40 9.52 -7.57
N GLU A 103 -11.50 10.79 -7.18
CA GLU A 103 -12.14 11.86 -7.92
C GLU A 103 -11.39 12.11 -9.24
N ASN A 104 -10.07 12.30 -9.18
CA ASN A 104 -9.24 12.51 -10.37
C ASN A 104 -9.34 11.31 -11.32
N TYR A 105 -9.27 10.08 -10.79
CA TYR A 105 -9.44 8.89 -11.61
C TYR A 105 -10.83 8.83 -12.27
N GLY A 106 -11.89 9.14 -11.51
CA GLY A 106 -13.26 9.17 -12.01
C GLY A 106 -13.45 10.19 -13.13
N GLU A 107 -12.93 11.40 -12.95
CA GLU A 107 -12.97 12.47 -13.94
C GLU A 107 -12.21 12.12 -15.21
N GLU A 108 -10.96 11.67 -15.09
CA GLU A 108 -10.10 11.29 -16.23
C GLU A 108 -10.73 10.17 -17.08
N ASN A 109 -11.45 9.24 -16.43
CA ASN A 109 -12.02 8.06 -17.09
C ASN A 109 -13.52 8.22 -17.38
N LYS A 110 -14.12 9.38 -17.08
CA LYS A 110 -15.56 9.65 -17.24
C LYS A 110 -16.44 8.61 -16.54
N LEU A 111 -16.06 8.23 -15.32
CA LEU A 111 -16.76 7.23 -14.51
C LEU A 111 -17.49 7.89 -13.34
N THR A 112 -18.65 7.35 -13.00
CA THR A 112 -19.34 7.66 -11.76
C THR A 112 -18.60 7.05 -10.56
N ARG A 113 -18.82 7.61 -9.37
CA ARG A 113 -18.28 7.06 -8.12
C ARG A 113 -18.66 5.59 -7.89
N ALA A 114 -19.86 5.19 -8.31
CA ALA A 114 -20.32 3.80 -8.20
C ALA A 114 -19.52 2.85 -9.10
N GLU A 115 -19.19 3.26 -10.33
CA GLU A 115 -18.39 2.48 -11.26
C GLU A 115 -16.93 2.39 -10.81
N VAL A 116 -16.35 3.48 -10.30
CA VAL A 116 -15.02 3.45 -9.69
C VAL A 116 -14.98 2.47 -8.52
N ALA A 117 -15.97 2.53 -7.62
CA ALA A 117 -16.07 1.60 -6.50
C ALA A 117 -16.23 0.14 -6.95
N LYS A 118 -16.98 -0.12 -8.03
CA LYS A 118 -17.11 -1.45 -8.63
C LYS A 118 -15.77 -1.96 -9.14
N ARG A 119 -15.03 -1.16 -9.92
CA ARG A 119 -13.70 -1.54 -10.43
C ARG A 119 -12.69 -1.83 -9.31
N ILE A 120 -12.70 -1.03 -8.24
CA ILE A 120 -11.85 -1.26 -7.06
C ILE A 120 -12.14 -2.63 -6.45
N ARG A 121 -13.42 -2.99 -6.29
CA ARG A 121 -13.79 -4.31 -5.75
C ARG A 121 -13.34 -5.44 -6.65
N GLU A 122 -13.50 -5.30 -7.96
CA GLU A 122 -13.06 -6.29 -8.95
C GLU A 122 -11.56 -6.52 -8.88
N GLU A 123 -10.75 -5.45 -8.81
CA GLU A 123 -9.30 -5.56 -8.67
C GLU A 123 -8.87 -6.17 -7.33
N PHE A 124 -9.52 -5.82 -6.22
CA PHE A 124 -9.26 -6.50 -4.92
C PHE A 124 -9.59 -8.00 -4.96
N ILE A 125 -10.62 -8.41 -5.71
CA ILE A 125 -10.94 -9.83 -5.90
C ILE A 125 -9.82 -10.53 -6.68
N LEU A 126 -9.26 -9.88 -7.71
CA LEU A 126 -8.11 -10.41 -8.46
C LEU A 126 -6.90 -10.62 -7.55
N LEU A 127 -6.52 -9.62 -6.74
CA LEU A 127 -5.40 -9.74 -5.78
C LEU A 127 -5.60 -10.90 -4.81
N ARG A 128 -6.82 -11.05 -4.27
CA ARG A 128 -7.14 -12.15 -3.36
C ARG A 128 -7.00 -13.51 -4.03
N ASN A 129 -7.37 -13.62 -5.30
CA ASN A 129 -7.32 -14.88 -6.04
C ASN A 129 -5.90 -15.23 -6.50
N LEU A 130 -5.05 -14.26 -6.79
CA LEU A 130 -3.63 -14.47 -7.09
C LEU A 130 -2.91 -15.12 -5.90
N LYS A 131 -3.11 -14.58 -4.69
CA LYS A 131 -2.56 -15.15 -3.46
C LYS A 131 -2.98 -16.61 -3.21
N LYS A 132 -4.20 -16.99 -3.63
CA LYS A 132 -4.67 -18.38 -3.53
C LYS A 132 -3.99 -19.32 -4.52
N ARG A 133 -3.63 -18.82 -5.71
CA ARG A 133 -2.92 -19.62 -6.72
C ARG A 133 -1.47 -19.85 -6.33
N ASP A 134 -0.78 -18.83 -5.84
CA ASP A 134 0.62 -18.96 -5.40
C ASP A 134 0.76 -19.95 -4.24
N MET A 135 -0.23 -19.99 -3.33
CA MET A 135 -0.27 -20.99 -2.26
C MET A 135 -0.68 -22.39 -2.72
N ALA A 136 -1.41 -22.52 -3.85
CA ALA A 136 -1.79 -23.82 -4.40
C ALA A 136 -0.64 -24.53 -5.13
N TYR A 137 0.30 -23.77 -5.70
CA TYR A 137 1.51 -24.32 -6.33
C TYR A 137 2.58 -24.81 -5.34
N LEU A 138 2.47 -24.46 -4.04
CA LEU A 138 3.36 -24.95 -2.99
C LEU A 138 2.94 -26.31 -2.40
N PHE A 139 1.83 -26.89 -2.88
CA PHE A 139 1.32 -28.20 -2.48
C PHE A 139 1.16 -29.17 -3.68
N GLN A 140 1.85 -28.92 -4.79
CA GLN A 140 2.05 -29.87 -5.89
C GLN A 140 3.51 -30.33 -5.89
#